data_AF-A0A6J6UDZ2-F1
#
_entry.id   AF-A0A6J6UDZ2-F1
#
_cell.length_a   1.000
_cell.length_b   1.000
_cell.length_c   1.000
_cell.angle_alpha   90.00
_cell.angle_beta   90.00
_cell.angle_gamma   90.00
#
_symmetry.space_group_name_H-M   'P 1'
#
loop_
_entity.id
_entity.type
_entity.pdbx_description
1 polymer ?
#
loop_
_entity_poly.entity_id
_entity_poly.type
_entity_poly.pdbx_seq_one_letter_code
_entity_poly.pdbx_strand_id
1 'polypeptide(L)'
;MSLALYRKYRPGQFSDVIGQEHVTVPLSRALDTDRIHHAYLFTGPRGCGKTSSARIMARSMNCEQGPTSNPCGVCQSCVDLAPNGPGSMDVIEIDAATYRGIDDAKELRERAVYAPVSARFKVYIIDEAHQLTRDAFNVLLKLVEEPPPHLRFIFATTEPDKIIPTLRSRTHHYPFRLVSAKTLAQHMALMCEREGIVADPAALALVARAGAGSVRDAQSVLGQVIAGSGPEGVTYADTVAQLGFTDETLLSQVVVAIAQGNGAELFTLIEQIITSGHEPRRFANDLLDHLRDLVVVTQVPDAASSGIFEIPNEQIDDLVAQGKLFTPAQLVRVADLVSSGLSELRGAASPRLQLELLAARLVTNEVTQDLITRVEKLEQGETRPTAAAAPARPRIVAEQPQTSSEETPAAPAKATPPPRPKVSTTPAPLKPSQVTAVAAQQAADAEAESPKILTGPLTFEQIRDAWPTILQTMGSQSRVAGIVMADTAPLSYGEDKVLAVAFANVNTMNNAVKSGHDDRLRLVISKLFHADVTIDPTVDPNRAVAAKPKKAAATDSGDASPEDENLPARSSIDIITSSLGGQVISESSREA
;
A
#
# COMPACT_ATOMS: atom_id res chain seq x y z
N MET A 1 30.87 20.10 -10.28
CA MET A 1 29.80 19.26 -9.71
C MET A 1 28.72 19.10 -10.77
N SER A 2 28.48 17.90 -11.29
CA SER A 2 27.32 17.65 -12.17
C SER A 2 26.06 17.59 -11.31
N LEU A 3 25.00 18.34 -11.70
CA LEU A 3 23.69 18.15 -11.07
C LEU A 3 23.15 16.76 -11.44
N ALA A 4 22.56 16.07 -10.46
CA ALA A 4 21.85 14.82 -10.70
C ALA A 4 20.79 14.99 -11.79
N LEU A 5 20.71 14.04 -12.74
CA LEU A 5 19.90 14.16 -13.96
C LEU A 5 18.43 14.48 -13.68
N TYR A 6 17.83 13.88 -12.64
CA TYR A 6 16.43 14.14 -12.25
C TYR A 6 16.16 15.59 -11.76
N ARG A 7 17.21 16.38 -11.46
CA ARG A 7 17.12 17.82 -11.17
C ARG A 7 17.41 18.66 -12.42
N LYS A 8 18.42 18.27 -13.21
CA LYS A 8 18.81 18.95 -14.46
C LYS A 8 17.70 18.89 -15.51
N TYR A 9 17.08 17.72 -15.68
CA TYR A 9 16.00 17.42 -16.64
C TYR A 9 14.61 17.37 -15.99
N ARG A 10 14.40 18.14 -14.93
CA ARG A 10 13.05 18.30 -14.35
C ARG A 10 12.23 19.22 -15.28
N PRO A 11 11.03 18.82 -15.73
CA PRO A 11 10.27 19.54 -16.74
C PRO A 11 9.85 20.95 -16.26
N GLY A 12 9.89 21.94 -17.15
CA GLY A 12 9.55 23.34 -16.84
C GLY A 12 8.19 23.80 -17.36
N GLN A 13 7.59 23.03 -18.25
CA GLN A 13 6.33 23.28 -18.97
C GLN A 13 5.62 21.94 -19.24
N PHE A 14 4.31 21.96 -19.52
CA PHE A 14 3.51 20.73 -19.64
C PHE A 14 3.89 19.84 -20.83
N SER A 15 4.46 20.41 -21.89
CA SER A 15 5.01 19.71 -23.06
C SER A 15 6.25 18.85 -22.74
N ASP A 16 6.99 19.18 -21.67
CA ASP A 16 8.19 18.42 -21.26
C ASP A 16 7.84 17.19 -20.38
N VAL A 17 6.57 17.03 -19.98
CA VAL A 17 6.14 15.98 -19.05
C VAL A 17 5.84 14.68 -19.81
N ILE A 18 6.73 13.71 -19.68
CA ILE A 18 6.73 12.47 -20.47
C ILE A 18 5.58 11.51 -20.09
N GLY A 19 4.78 11.09 -21.08
CA GLY A 19 3.84 9.97 -20.94
C GLY A 19 2.62 10.24 -20.05
N GLN A 20 2.24 11.52 -19.91
CA GLN A 20 1.09 11.96 -19.10
C GLN A 20 0.13 12.83 -19.92
N GLU A 21 0.03 12.60 -21.23
CA GLU A 21 -0.73 13.43 -22.18
C GLU A 21 -2.22 13.52 -21.80
N HIS A 22 -2.76 12.47 -21.17
CA HIS A 22 -4.13 12.44 -20.64
C HIS A 22 -4.36 13.35 -19.43
N VAL A 23 -3.30 13.88 -18.81
CA VAL A 23 -3.34 14.89 -17.73
C VAL A 23 -2.88 16.26 -18.25
N THR A 24 -1.75 16.31 -18.96
CA THR A 24 -1.11 17.57 -19.37
C THR A 24 -1.95 18.33 -20.40
N VAL A 25 -2.58 17.63 -21.34
CA VAL A 25 -3.40 18.27 -22.39
C VAL A 25 -4.70 18.87 -21.82
N PRO A 26 -5.48 18.19 -20.96
CA PRO A 26 -6.61 18.83 -20.28
C PRO A 26 -6.23 20.00 -19.37
N LEU A 27 -5.12 19.90 -18.61
CA LEU A 27 -4.63 21.01 -17.77
C LEU A 27 -4.25 22.23 -18.61
N SER A 28 -3.55 22.01 -19.73
CA SER A 28 -3.18 23.06 -20.68
C SER A 28 -4.42 23.78 -21.23
N ARG A 29 -5.42 23.02 -21.70
CA ARG A 29 -6.70 23.58 -22.16
C ARG A 29 -7.46 24.34 -21.08
N ALA A 30 -7.40 23.89 -19.82
CA ALA A 30 -8.06 24.56 -18.70
C ALA A 30 -7.41 25.92 -18.40
N LEU A 31 -6.09 26.04 -18.52
CA LEU A 31 -5.36 27.32 -18.42
C LEU A 31 -5.71 28.25 -19.59
N ASP A 32 -5.60 27.76 -20.83
CA ASP A 32 -5.79 28.56 -22.04
C ASP A 32 -7.25 29.04 -22.25
N THR A 33 -8.21 28.42 -21.56
CA THR A 33 -9.63 28.82 -21.56
C THR A 33 -10.09 29.52 -20.27
N ASP A 34 -9.15 29.86 -19.37
CA ASP A 34 -9.38 30.44 -18.04
C ASP A 34 -10.40 29.66 -17.17
N ARG A 35 -10.44 28.33 -17.36
CA ARG A 35 -11.28 27.39 -16.59
C ARG A 35 -10.50 26.78 -15.43
N ILE A 36 -9.91 27.66 -14.62
CA ILE A 36 -9.05 27.27 -13.50
C ILE A 36 -9.90 26.99 -12.28
N HIS A 37 -9.78 25.78 -11.75
CA HIS A 37 -10.47 25.36 -10.54
C HIS A 37 -9.68 25.78 -9.29
N HIS A 38 -10.38 25.93 -8.16
CA HIS A 38 -9.77 26.31 -6.90
C HIS A 38 -8.94 25.18 -6.25
N ALA A 39 -9.24 23.92 -6.56
CA ALA A 39 -8.52 22.78 -5.99
C ALA A 39 -8.33 21.63 -7.00
N TYR A 40 -7.11 21.11 -7.06
CA TYR A 40 -6.68 20.00 -7.91
C TYR A 40 -6.19 18.84 -7.05
N LEU A 41 -6.43 17.59 -7.49
CA LEU A 41 -5.94 16.38 -6.84
C LEU A 41 -5.18 15.52 -7.85
N PHE A 42 -3.86 15.46 -7.71
CA PHE A 42 -2.94 14.68 -8.55
C PHE A 42 -2.62 13.37 -7.84
N THR A 43 -3.08 12.24 -8.39
CA THR A 43 -2.86 10.92 -7.79
C THR A 43 -2.03 10.03 -8.68
N GLY A 44 -1.25 9.11 -8.13
CA GLY A 44 -0.60 8.06 -8.90
C GLY A 44 0.76 7.69 -8.31
N PRO A 45 1.46 6.69 -8.86
CA PRO A 45 2.71 6.17 -8.31
C PRO A 45 3.79 7.23 -8.07
N ARG A 46 4.85 6.87 -7.33
CA ARG A 46 5.98 7.80 -7.12
C ARG A 46 6.69 8.06 -8.46
N GLY A 47 7.28 9.26 -8.60
CA GLY A 47 8.17 9.59 -9.72
C GLY A 47 7.56 9.75 -11.11
N CYS A 48 6.24 9.57 -11.28
CA CYS A 48 5.50 9.85 -12.53
C CYS A 48 5.26 11.34 -12.86
N GLY A 49 5.79 12.27 -12.05
CA GLY A 49 5.77 13.71 -12.35
C GLY A 49 4.73 14.57 -11.62
N LYS A 50 3.94 14.03 -10.68
CA LYS A 50 2.90 14.77 -9.91
C LYS A 50 3.36 16.15 -9.39
N THR A 51 4.38 16.19 -8.54
CA THR A 51 4.89 17.42 -7.91
C THR A 51 5.51 18.38 -8.92
N SER A 52 6.16 17.86 -9.97
CA SER A 52 6.68 18.69 -11.06
C SER A 52 5.54 19.34 -11.84
N SER A 53 4.47 18.60 -12.14
CA SER A 53 3.26 19.13 -12.78
C SER A 53 2.52 20.14 -11.90
N ALA A 54 2.55 19.98 -10.56
CA ALA A 54 2.01 20.95 -9.62
C ALA A 54 2.77 22.28 -9.67
N ARG A 55 4.11 22.24 -9.70
CA ARG A 55 4.95 23.43 -9.90
C ARG A 55 4.72 24.08 -11.27
N ILE A 56 4.63 23.28 -12.34
CA ILE A 56 4.31 23.78 -13.69
C ILE A 56 2.94 24.45 -13.71
N MET A 57 1.93 23.87 -13.06
CA MET A 57 0.59 24.48 -12.93
C MET A 57 0.66 25.81 -12.19
N ALA A 58 1.35 25.89 -11.05
CA ALA A 58 1.54 27.13 -10.31
C ALA A 58 2.26 28.21 -11.15
N ARG A 59 3.34 27.84 -11.83
CA ARG A 59 4.10 28.69 -12.76
C ARG A 59 3.24 29.21 -13.92
N SER A 60 2.38 28.35 -14.46
CA SER A 60 1.45 28.64 -15.55
C SER A 60 0.34 29.60 -15.14
N MET A 61 -0.17 29.46 -13.91
CA MET A 61 -1.18 30.35 -13.32
C MET A 61 -0.64 31.73 -12.92
N ASN A 62 0.63 31.79 -12.48
CA ASN A 62 1.27 33.01 -11.95
C ASN A 62 2.23 33.72 -12.91
N CYS A 63 2.45 33.18 -14.12
CA CYS A 63 3.14 33.86 -15.20
C CYS A 63 2.49 35.22 -15.52
N GLU A 64 3.29 36.25 -15.81
CA GLU A 64 2.78 37.60 -16.15
C GLU A 64 1.94 37.59 -17.44
N GLN A 65 2.31 36.77 -18.41
CA GLN A 65 1.51 36.49 -19.62
C GLN A 65 0.44 35.40 -19.40
N GLY A 66 0.19 35.00 -18.16
CA GLY A 66 -0.73 33.94 -17.80
C GLY A 66 -2.14 34.40 -17.38
N PRO A 67 -3.05 33.45 -17.12
CA PRO A 67 -2.84 32.01 -17.20
C PRO A 67 -2.59 31.51 -18.63
N THR A 68 -1.63 30.60 -18.79
CA THR A 68 -1.24 30.04 -20.10
C THR A 68 -0.64 28.66 -19.91
N SER A 69 -0.87 27.75 -20.85
CA SER A 69 -0.18 26.46 -20.91
C SER A 69 1.33 26.56 -21.15
N ASN A 70 1.80 27.68 -21.70
CA ASN A 70 3.20 27.93 -22.09
C ASN A 70 3.77 29.12 -21.31
N PRO A 71 4.22 28.93 -20.05
CA PRO A 71 4.77 30.01 -19.23
C PRO A 71 6.02 30.62 -19.88
N CYS A 72 6.09 31.97 -19.93
CA CYS A 72 7.08 32.70 -20.73
C CYS A 72 8.56 32.45 -20.40
N GLY A 73 8.87 31.83 -19.25
CA GLY A 73 10.22 31.47 -18.84
C GLY A 73 11.10 32.62 -18.33
N VAL A 74 10.75 33.88 -18.63
CA VAL A 74 11.60 35.06 -18.39
C VAL A 74 11.12 35.98 -17.27
N CYS A 75 9.83 35.98 -16.92
CA CYS A 75 9.32 36.84 -15.84
C CYS A 75 9.70 36.31 -14.45
N GLN A 76 9.65 37.16 -13.40
CA GLN A 76 10.15 36.79 -12.07
C GLN A 76 9.47 35.52 -11.53
N SER A 77 8.13 35.42 -11.61
CA SER A 77 7.41 34.21 -11.21
C SER A 77 7.83 32.96 -12.01
N CYS A 78 8.15 33.11 -13.31
CA CYS A 78 8.65 32.02 -14.13
C CYS A 78 10.07 31.60 -13.75
N VAL A 79 10.92 32.52 -13.29
CA VAL A 79 12.30 32.24 -12.83
C VAL A 79 12.28 31.60 -11.44
N ASP A 80 11.49 32.15 -10.51
CA ASP A 80 11.31 31.65 -9.14
C ASP A 80 10.80 30.20 -9.12
N LEU A 81 9.82 29.91 -9.99
CA LEU A 81 9.17 28.59 -10.13
C LEU A 81 9.81 27.72 -11.22
N ALA A 82 10.99 28.10 -11.73
CA ALA A 82 11.76 27.24 -12.63
C ALA A 82 12.16 25.93 -11.91
N PRO A 83 12.51 24.86 -12.64
CA PRO A 83 12.82 23.56 -12.04
C PRO A 83 13.95 23.58 -10.99
N ASN A 84 14.88 24.54 -11.11
CA ASN A 84 15.98 24.83 -10.20
C ASN A 84 15.93 26.28 -9.66
N GLY A 85 14.75 26.91 -9.67
CA GLY A 85 14.53 28.26 -9.13
C GLY A 85 14.54 28.31 -7.60
N PRO A 86 14.67 29.50 -6.98
CA PRO A 86 14.68 29.69 -5.52
C PRO A 86 13.35 29.39 -4.83
N GLY A 87 12.25 29.22 -5.57
CA GLY A 87 10.89 29.20 -5.04
C GLY A 87 10.27 30.60 -5.00
N SER A 88 8.95 30.66 -4.79
CA SER A 88 8.19 31.92 -4.76
C SER A 88 7.41 32.05 -3.46
N MET A 89 7.34 33.26 -2.89
CA MET A 89 6.58 33.54 -1.67
C MET A 89 5.07 33.25 -1.81
N ASP A 90 4.55 33.33 -3.03
CA ASP A 90 3.14 33.07 -3.35
C ASP A 90 2.84 31.61 -3.72
N VAL A 91 3.85 30.73 -3.73
CA VAL A 91 3.69 29.29 -3.97
C VAL A 91 4.34 28.50 -2.85
N ILE A 92 3.50 27.96 -1.96
CA ILE A 92 3.92 27.31 -0.73
C ILE A 92 3.84 25.80 -0.93
N GLU A 93 5.01 25.15 -0.97
CA GLU A 93 5.14 23.70 -1.07
C GLU A 93 5.26 23.09 0.34
N ILE A 94 4.36 22.17 0.67
CA ILE A 94 4.26 21.51 1.98
C ILE A 94 4.33 20.00 1.75
N ASP A 95 5.31 19.34 2.36
CA ASP A 95 5.34 17.89 2.45
C ASP A 95 4.51 17.45 3.66
N ALA A 96 3.35 16.82 3.39
CA ALA A 96 2.45 16.34 4.44
C ALA A 96 3.02 15.17 5.26
N ALA A 97 4.13 14.54 4.85
CA ALA A 97 4.84 13.59 5.70
C ALA A 97 5.55 14.30 6.88
N THR A 98 5.95 15.56 6.67
CA THR A 98 6.61 16.41 7.68
C THR A 98 5.58 17.25 8.45
N TYR A 99 4.69 17.93 7.73
CA TYR A 99 3.68 18.85 8.28
C TYR A 99 2.29 18.22 8.23
N ARG A 100 1.99 17.38 9.22
CA ARG A 100 0.77 16.54 9.29
C ARG A 100 -0.24 16.96 10.35
N GLY A 101 0.14 17.87 11.23
CA GLY A 101 -0.57 18.22 12.46
C GLY A 101 -1.78 19.12 12.24
N ILE A 102 -2.69 19.14 13.22
CA ILE A 102 -3.82 20.07 13.24
C ILE A 102 -3.35 21.53 13.33
N ASP A 103 -2.24 21.78 14.02
CA ASP A 103 -1.72 23.14 14.22
C ASP A 103 -1.03 23.69 12.96
N ASP A 104 -0.28 22.86 12.23
CA ASP A 104 0.22 23.18 10.88
C ASP A 104 -0.93 23.61 9.96
N ALA A 105 -2.05 22.89 10.00
CA ALA A 105 -3.24 23.19 9.20
C ALA A 105 -3.98 24.47 9.65
N LYS A 106 -3.97 24.81 10.95
CA LYS A 106 -4.51 26.08 11.47
C LYS A 106 -3.66 27.25 10.98
N GLU A 107 -2.34 27.15 11.10
CA GLU A 107 -1.41 28.18 10.65
C GLU A 107 -1.50 28.39 9.12
N LEU A 108 -1.55 27.29 8.36
CA LEU A 108 -1.81 27.33 6.91
C LEU A 108 -3.12 28.09 6.64
N ARG A 109 -4.20 27.73 7.33
CA ARG A 109 -5.52 28.36 7.14
C ARG A 109 -5.51 29.85 7.44
N GLU A 110 -4.85 30.28 8.51
CA GLU A 110 -4.72 31.69 8.87
C GLU A 110 -3.90 32.46 7.82
N ARG A 111 -2.78 31.88 7.36
CA ARG A 111 -1.95 32.46 6.30
C ARG A 111 -2.63 32.49 4.92
N ALA A 112 -3.57 31.58 4.65
CA ALA A 112 -4.23 31.44 3.36
C ALA A 112 -5.26 32.53 3.04
N VAL A 113 -5.75 33.27 4.05
CA VAL A 113 -6.72 34.37 3.86
C VAL A 113 -6.07 35.61 3.22
N TYR A 114 -4.79 35.84 3.48
CA TYR A 114 -4.05 36.99 2.95
C TYR A 114 -3.78 36.84 1.45
N ALA A 115 -4.01 37.94 0.72
CA ALA A 115 -3.72 38.07 -0.70
C ALA A 115 -2.25 37.74 -1.06
N PRO A 116 -1.96 37.42 -2.34
CA PRO A 116 -0.59 37.23 -2.80
C PRO A 116 0.22 38.53 -2.72
N VAL A 117 1.54 38.41 -2.64
CA VAL A 117 2.48 39.55 -2.54
C VAL A 117 2.77 40.16 -3.91
N SER A 118 2.99 39.31 -4.93
CA SER A 118 3.38 39.74 -6.28
C SER A 118 2.69 38.95 -7.40
N ALA A 119 2.23 37.74 -7.13
CA ALA A 119 1.60 36.87 -8.11
C ALA A 119 0.07 37.09 -8.23
N ARG A 120 -0.55 36.53 -9.27
CA ARG A 120 -2.02 36.55 -9.44
C ARG A 120 -2.73 35.66 -8.41
N PHE A 121 -2.12 34.53 -8.06
CA PHE A 121 -2.71 33.54 -7.15
C PHE A 121 -1.72 33.09 -6.09
N LYS A 122 -2.27 32.81 -4.90
CA LYS A 122 -1.57 32.15 -3.80
C LYS A 122 -1.83 30.65 -3.92
N VAL A 123 -0.78 29.87 -4.19
CA VAL A 123 -0.91 28.44 -4.49
C VAL A 123 -0.30 27.60 -3.37
N TYR A 124 -1.10 26.73 -2.77
CA TYR A 124 -0.60 25.71 -1.84
C TYR A 124 -0.47 24.38 -2.56
N ILE A 125 0.76 23.86 -2.63
CA ILE A 125 1.05 22.52 -3.13
C ILE A 125 1.28 21.63 -1.91
N ILE A 126 0.41 20.64 -1.71
CA ILE A 126 0.48 19.72 -0.57
C ILE A 126 0.85 18.34 -1.13
N ASP A 127 2.13 17.97 -1.00
CA ASP A 127 2.65 16.67 -1.48
C ASP A 127 2.45 15.57 -0.42
N GLU A 128 2.34 14.33 -0.90
CA GLU A 128 1.91 13.15 -0.15
C GLU A 128 0.73 13.39 0.81
N ALA A 129 -0.29 14.12 0.34
CA ALA A 129 -1.43 14.60 1.11
C ALA A 129 -2.17 13.52 1.94
N HIS A 130 -2.05 12.23 1.59
CA HIS A 130 -2.58 11.12 2.37
C HIS A 130 -1.95 10.97 3.79
N GLN A 131 -0.83 11.65 4.05
CA GLN A 131 -0.16 11.68 5.35
C GLN A 131 -0.78 12.69 6.34
N LEU A 132 -1.62 13.62 5.85
CA LEU A 132 -2.34 14.56 6.72
C LEU A 132 -3.25 13.82 7.70
N THR A 133 -3.26 14.28 8.96
CA THR A 133 -4.21 13.77 9.96
C THR A 133 -5.66 14.17 9.59
N ARG A 134 -6.64 13.40 10.06
CA ARG A 134 -8.07 13.70 9.83
C ARG A 134 -8.46 15.08 10.36
N ASP A 135 -7.88 15.50 11.48
CA ASP A 135 -8.18 16.80 12.08
C ASP A 135 -7.54 17.94 11.27
N ALA A 136 -6.32 17.76 10.76
CA ALA A 136 -5.71 18.68 9.81
C ALA A 136 -6.57 18.83 8.54
N PHE A 137 -7.05 17.73 7.97
CA PHE A 137 -8.00 17.78 6.84
C PHE A 137 -9.28 18.56 7.18
N ASN A 138 -9.90 18.32 8.34
CA ASN A 138 -11.13 19.01 8.75
C ASN A 138 -10.93 20.53 8.89
N VAL A 139 -9.75 20.98 9.34
CA VAL A 139 -9.39 22.40 9.38
C VAL A 139 -9.29 23.00 7.98
N LEU A 140 -8.75 22.25 7.00
CA LEU A 140 -8.61 22.68 5.61
C LEU A 140 -9.91 22.57 4.80
N LEU A 141 -10.85 21.67 5.14
CA LEU A 141 -12.09 21.45 4.38
C LEU A 141 -12.86 22.76 4.16
N LYS A 142 -13.00 23.62 5.17
CA LYS A 142 -13.69 24.91 5.02
C LYS A 142 -13.03 25.83 3.97
N LEU A 143 -11.71 25.82 3.86
CA LEU A 143 -10.99 26.58 2.82
C LEU A 143 -11.06 25.94 1.44
N VAL A 144 -11.19 24.62 1.35
CA VAL A 144 -11.37 23.93 0.06
C VAL A 144 -12.81 24.09 -0.44
N GLU A 145 -13.78 24.20 0.47
CA GLU A 145 -15.20 24.46 0.18
C GLU A 145 -15.45 25.89 -0.29
N GLU A 146 -14.98 26.88 0.46
CA GLU A 146 -15.21 28.31 0.19
C GLU A 146 -13.85 29.06 0.13
N PRO A 147 -13.00 28.77 -0.86
CA PRO A 147 -11.69 29.42 -0.99
C PRO A 147 -11.84 30.90 -1.40
N PRO A 148 -10.99 31.79 -0.85
CA PRO A 148 -10.81 33.14 -1.40
C PRO A 148 -10.51 33.11 -2.91
N PRO A 149 -10.97 34.10 -3.71
CA PRO A 149 -10.82 34.07 -5.17
C PRO A 149 -9.38 33.96 -5.68
N HIS A 150 -8.40 34.40 -4.89
CA HIS A 150 -6.96 34.35 -5.19
C HIS A 150 -6.27 33.04 -4.75
N LEU A 151 -6.93 32.19 -3.96
CA LEU A 151 -6.35 30.98 -3.37
C LEU A 151 -6.52 29.77 -4.30
N ARG A 152 -5.47 28.97 -4.49
CA ARG A 152 -5.55 27.66 -5.16
C ARG A 152 -4.84 26.57 -4.36
N PHE A 153 -5.38 25.36 -4.41
CA PHE A 153 -4.78 24.16 -3.84
C PHE A 153 -4.41 23.14 -4.92
N ILE A 154 -3.25 22.50 -4.77
CA ILE A 154 -2.86 21.33 -5.55
C ILE A 154 -2.40 20.25 -4.56
N PHE A 155 -3.26 19.26 -4.35
CA PHE A 155 -2.94 18.08 -3.55
C PHE A 155 -2.25 17.04 -4.44
N ALA A 156 -1.12 16.50 -4.02
CA ALA A 156 -0.48 15.35 -4.65
C ALA A 156 -0.44 14.16 -3.70
N THR A 157 -0.66 12.94 -4.19
CA THR A 157 -0.59 11.72 -3.36
C THR A 157 -0.20 10.49 -4.17
N THR A 158 0.56 9.59 -3.54
CA THR A 158 0.78 8.22 -4.03
C THR A 158 -0.38 7.27 -3.74
N GLU A 159 -1.17 7.54 -2.70
CA GLU A 159 -2.26 6.68 -2.24
C GLU A 159 -3.61 7.40 -2.39
N PRO A 160 -4.38 7.13 -3.47
CA PRO A 160 -5.68 7.80 -3.70
C PRO A 160 -6.75 7.35 -2.71
N ASP A 161 -6.75 6.08 -2.30
CA ASP A 161 -7.81 5.49 -1.46
C ASP A 161 -7.73 5.93 0.02
N LYS A 162 -6.58 6.49 0.44
CA LYS A 162 -6.43 7.13 1.75
C LYS A 162 -6.96 8.57 1.79
N ILE A 163 -7.26 9.18 0.63
CA ILE A 163 -7.85 10.53 0.58
C ILE A 163 -9.33 10.47 0.97
N ILE A 164 -9.72 11.33 1.90
CA ILE A 164 -11.11 11.39 2.37
C ILE A 164 -12.09 11.75 1.22
N PRO A 165 -13.25 11.07 1.10
CA PRO A 165 -14.20 11.32 0.02
C PRO A 165 -14.68 12.78 -0.07
N THR A 166 -14.72 13.49 1.06
CA THR A 166 -15.10 14.91 1.13
C THR A 166 -14.12 15.84 0.42
N LEU A 167 -12.81 15.54 0.46
CA LEU A 167 -11.81 16.27 -0.31
C LEU A 167 -11.85 15.88 -1.78
N ARG A 168 -11.98 14.59 -2.07
CA ARG A 168 -12.03 14.06 -3.44
C ARG A 168 -13.22 14.61 -4.23
N SER A 169 -14.38 14.81 -3.60
CA SER A 169 -15.56 15.39 -4.26
C SER A 169 -15.48 16.89 -4.52
N ARG A 170 -14.49 17.59 -3.93
CA ARG A 170 -14.27 19.04 -4.04
C ARG A 170 -12.99 19.38 -4.81
N THR A 171 -12.35 18.40 -5.43
CA THR A 171 -11.09 18.56 -6.18
C THR A 171 -11.21 18.01 -7.59
N HIS A 172 -10.56 18.65 -8.55
CA HIS A 172 -10.46 18.11 -9.90
C HIS A 172 -9.37 17.04 -9.94
N HIS A 173 -9.80 15.78 -10.08
CA HIS A 173 -8.95 14.60 -9.97
C HIS A 173 -8.23 14.27 -11.29
N TYR A 174 -6.90 14.25 -11.26
CA TYR A 174 -6.03 13.86 -12.37
C TYR A 174 -5.16 12.64 -12.00
N PRO A 175 -5.42 11.46 -12.59
CA PRO A 175 -4.65 10.24 -12.32
C PRO A 175 -3.43 10.12 -13.24
N PHE A 176 -2.24 10.33 -12.66
CA PHE A 176 -0.95 10.03 -13.29
C PHE A 176 -0.68 8.52 -13.32
N ARG A 177 0.02 8.06 -14.35
CA ARG A 177 0.30 6.63 -14.60
C ARG A 177 1.80 6.36 -14.63
N LEU A 178 2.19 5.09 -14.55
CA LEU A 178 3.56 4.68 -14.90
C LEU A 178 3.78 4.88 -16.40
N VAL A 179 5.00 5.24 -16.78
CA VAL A 179 5.42 5.41 -18.18
C VAL A 179 5.92 4.06 -18.70
N SER A 180 5.71 3.75 -20.00
CA SER A 180 6.18 2.49 -20.58
C SER A 180 7.71 2.42 -20.60
N ALA A 181 8.27 1.21 -20.58
CA ALA A 181 9.71 0.98 -20.64
C ALA A 181 10.33 1.61 -21.90
N LYS A 182 9.68 1.45 -23.07
CA LYS A 182 10.10 2.09 -24.33
C LYS A 182 10.11 3.61 -24.28
N THR A 183 9.06 4.25 -23.77
CA THR A 183 9.03 5.72 -23.66
C THR A 183 10.09 6.21 -22.67
N LEU A 184 10.36 5.47 -21.60
CA LEU A 184 11.48 5.75 -20.70
C LEU A 184 12.84 5.59 -21.40
N ALA A 185 13.09 4.49 -22.10
CA ALA A 185 14.35 4.24 -22.80
C ALA A 185 14.63 5.29 -23.88
N GLN A 186 13.62 5.66 -24.67
CA GLN A 186 13.70 6.77 -25.63
C GLN A 186 14.03 8.10 -24.95
N HIS A 187 13.44 8.39 -23.79
CA HIS A 187 13.77 9.59 -23.02
C HIS A 187 15.19 9.53 -22.43
N MET A 188 15.66 8.35 -21.99
CA MET A 188 17.04 8.19 -21.52
C MET A 188 18.05 8.41 -22.65
N ALA A 189 17.78 7.89 -23.85
CA ALA A 189 18.60 8.11 -25.04
C ALA A 189 18.75 9.61 -25.36
N LEU A 190 17.63 10.34 -25.41
CA LEU A 190 17.64 11.80 -25.63
C LEU A 190 18.41 12.57 -24.55
N MET A 191 18.43 12.11 -23.31
CA MET A 191 19.28 12.72 -22.27
C MET A 191 20.76 12.39 -22.48
N CYS A 192 21.11 11.15 -22.83
CA CYS A 192 22.49 10.76 -23.15
C CYS A 192 23.05 11.58 -24.34
N GLU A 193 22.28 11.73 -25.41
CA GLU A 193 22.61 12.60 -26.55
C GLU A 193 22.90 14.04 -26.12
N ARG A 194 22.06 14.61 -25.22
CA ARG A 194 22.22 15.98 -24.69
C ARG A 194 23.41 16.15 -23.73
N GLU A 195 23.83 15.10 -23.05
CA GLU A 195 25.08 15.10 -22.26
C GLU A 195 26.32 14.76 -23.11
N GLY A 196 26.15 14.36 -24.38
CA GLY A 196 27.25 13.90 -25.24
C GLY A 196 27.78 12.51 -24.88
N ILE A 197 26.95 11.66 -24.27
CA ILE A 197 27.30 10.33 -23.78
C ILE A 197 26.83 9.28 -24.79
N VAL A 198 27.75 8.44 -25.26
CA VAL A 198 27.41 7.24 -26.05
C VAL A 198 26.73 6.23 -25.13
N ALA A 199 25.60 5.68 -25.57
CA ALA A 199 24.83 4.71 -24.79
C ALA A 199 24.26 3.62 -25.68
N ASP A 200 24.44 2.37 -25.26
CA ASP A 200 23.88 1.18 -25.89
C ASP A 200 22.35 1.13 -25.69
N PRO A 201 21.53 1.01 -26.76
CA PRO A 201 20.08 0.85 -26.65
C PRO A 201 19.63 -0.28 -25.71
N ALA A 202 20.36 -1.40 -25.66
CA ALA A 202 20.07 -2.52 -24.76
C ALA A 202 20.33 -2.15 -23.29
N ALA A 203 21.40 -1.39 -23.01
CA ALA A 203 21.68 -0.84 -21.68
C ALA A 203 20.58 0.14 -21.23
N LEU A 204 20.12 1.01 -22.13
CA LEU A 204 19.02 1.95 -21.84
C LEU A 204 17.69 1.24 -21.57
N ALA A 205 17.44 0.09 -22.22
CA ALA A 205 16.28 -0.75 -21.90
C ALA A 205 16.38 -1.37 -20.50
N LEU A 206 17.57 -1.79 -20.05
CA LEU A 206 17.80 -2.24 -18.66
C LEU A 206 17.58 -1.10 -17.64
N VAL A 207 18.08 0.11 -17.93
CA VAL A 207 17.85 1.30 -17.09
C VAL A 207 16.37 1.64 -16.99
N ALA A 208 15.64 1.60 -18.11
CA ALA A 208 14.19 1.82 -18.12
C ALA A 208 13.42 0.76 -17.32
N ARG A 209 13.83 -0.52 -17.42
CA ARG A 209 13.27 -1.64 -16.64
C ARG A 209 13.52 -1.45 -15.14
N ALA A 210 14.74 -1.12 -14.74
CA ALA A 210 15.11 -0.81 -13.36
C ALA A 210 14.37 0.42 -12.79
N GLY A 211 13.98 1.37 -13.65
CA GLY A 211 13.13 2.49 -13.28
C GLY A 211 11.66 2.15 -12.99
N ALA A 212 11.20 0.92 -13.29
CA ALA A 212 9.85 0.42 -12.98
C ALA A 212 8.70 1.37 -13.40
N GLY A 213 8.87 2.06 -14.54
CA GLY A 213 7.88 3.03 -15.06
C GLY A 213 7.89 4.42 -14.39
N SER A 214 8.78 4.64 -13.41
CA SER A 214 9.02 5.94 -12.76
C SER A 214 10.10 6.72 -13.50
N VAL A 215 9.74 7.88 -14.06
CA VAL A 215 10.68 8.77 -14.77
C VAL A 215 11.83 9.20 -13.85
N ARG A 216 11.51 9.60 -12.62
CA ARG A 216 12.51 10.05 -11.64
C ARG A 216 13.51 8.95 -11.29
N ASP A 217 13.03 7.72 -11.12
CA ASP A 217 13.89 6.62 -10.68
C ASP A 217 14.74 6.12 -11.86
N ALA A 218 14.18 6.04 -13.09
CA ALA A 218 14.96 5.80 -14.31
C ALA A 218 16.08 6.85 -14.51
N GLN A 219 15.79 8.15 -14.32
CA GLN A 219 16.81 9.22 -14.37
C GLN A 219 17.88 9.09 -13.28
N SER A 220 17.53 8.55 -12.12
CA SER A 220 18.46 8.33 -11.01
C SER A 220 19.36 7.13 -11.27
N VAL A 221 18.79 6.03 -11.78
CA VAL A 221 19.51 4.83 -12.24
C VAL A 221 20.47 5.18 -13.37
N LEU A 222 20.02 5.92 -14.40
CA LEU A 222 20.91 6.35 -15.49
C LEU A 222 22.09 7.19 -14.98
N GLY A 223 21.83 8.10 -14.04
CA GLY A 223 22.88 8.93 -13.43
C GLY A 223 23.92 8.11 -12.64
N GLN A 224 23.49 7.00 -12.02
CA GLN A 224 24.40 6.04 -11.37
C GLN A 224 25.22 5.29 -12.42
N VAL A 225 24.58 4.73 -13.45
CA VAL A 225 25.26 3.96 -14.53
C VAL A 225 26.32 4.81 -15.22
N ILE A 226 25.98 6.06 -15.60
CA ILE A 226 26.92 7.03 -16.17
C ILE A 226 28.10 7.32 -15.23
N ALA A 227 27.87 7.40 -13.92
CA ALA A 227 28.93 7.69 -12.96
C ALA A 227 29.93 6.52 -12.77
N GLY A 228 29.50 5.28 -13.04
CA GLY A 228 30.37 4.10 -13.09
C GLY A 228 30.89 3.72 -14.47
N SER A 229 30.45 4.42 -15.53
CA SER A 229 30.84 4.15 -16.92
C SER A 229 32.27 4.61 -17.25
N GLY A 230 32.94 3.84 -18.11
CA GLY A 230 34.24 4.20 -18.69
C GLY A 230 34.15 5.19 -19.87
N PRO A 231 35.28 5.44 -20.58
CA PRO A 231 35.31 6.32 -21.75
C PRO A 231 34.48 5.78 -22.94
N GLU A 232 34.19 4.48 -22.96
CA GLU A 232 33.27 3.82 -23.90
C GLU A 232 31.81 4.30 -23.77
N GLY A 233 31.45 4.92 -22.64
CA GLY A 233 30.09 5.35 -22.33
C GLY A 233 29.26 4.28 -21.60
N VAL A 234 27.94 4.30 -21.81
CA VAL A 234 27.00 3.38 -21.16
C VAL A 234 26.88 2.09 -21.98
N THR A 235 27.63 1.05 -21.60
CA THR A 235 27.61 -0.26 -22.25
C THR A 235 26.60 -1.21 -21.59
N TYR A 236 26.17 -2.25 -22.32
CA TYR A 236 25.32 -3.31 -21.74
C TYR A 236 26.00 -4.03 -20.56
N ALA A 237 27.25 -4.47 -20.74
CA ALA A 237 27.99 -5.24 -19.74
C ALA A 237 28.19 -4.45 -18.43
N ASP A 238 28.61 -3.19 -18.52
CA ASP A 238 28.78 -2.33 -17.33
C ASP A 238 27.44 -2.08 -16.64
N THR A 239 26.35 -1.95 -17.42
CA THR A 239 25.00 -1.74 -16.87
C THR A 239 24.47 -2.98 -16.14
N VAL A 240 24.70 -4.18 -16.68
CA VAL A 240 24.37 -5.44 -16.00
C VAL A 240 25.14 -5.55 -14.68
N ALA A 241 26.45 -5.32 -14.70
CA ALA A 241 27.31 -5.39 -13.51
C ALA A 241 26.96 -4.33 -12.45
N GLN A 242 26.77 -3.07 -12.84
CA GLN A 242 26.45 -1.98 -11.90
C GLN A 242 25.05 -2.08 -11.30
N LEU A 243 24.08 -2.60 -12.04
CA LEU A 243 22.71 -2.79 -11.54
C LEU A 243 22.53 -4.14 -10.85
N GLY A 244 23.39 -5.12 -11.11
CA GLY A 244 23.26 -6.49 -10.58
C GLY A 244 22.10 -7.28 -11.20
N PHE A 245 21.68 -6.95 -12.42
CA PHE A 245 20.74 -7.77 -13.19
C PHE A 245 21.32 -9.17 -13.40
N THR A 246 20.47 -10.19 -13.32
CA THR A 246 20.88 -11.56 -13.63
C THR A 246 21.15 -11.68 -15.13
N ASP A 247 22.24 -12.35 -15.50
CA ASP A 247 22.55 -12.66 -16.90
C ASP A 247 21.48 -13.57 -17.54
N GLU A 248 21.12 -13.28 -18.79
CA GLU A 248 20.06 -13.99 -19.52
C GLU A 248 20.40 -15.48 -19.77
N THR A 249 21.69 -15.81 -19.94
CA THR A 249 22.12 -17.21 -20.09
C THR A 249 21.96 -17.99 -18.78
N LEU A 250 22.13 -17.31 -17.63
CA LEU A 250 21.97 -17.91 -16.31
C LEU A 250 20.49 -18.09 -15.98
N LEU A 251 19.64 -17.11 -16.30
CA LEU A 251 18.18 -17.25 -16.21
C LEU A 251 17.67 -18.42 -17.07
N SER A 252 18.16 -18.54 -18.31
CA SER A 252 17.83 -19.67 -19.20
C SER A 252 18.23 -21.02 -18.60
N GLN A 253 19.44 -21.14 -18.05
CA GLN A 253 19.90 -22.37 -17.37
C GLN A 253 19.01 -22.74 -16.16
N VAL A 254 18.65 -21.75 -15.34
CA VAL A 254 17.73 -21.94 -14.19
C VAL A 254 16.36 -22.45 -14.66
N VAL A 255 15.80 -21.85 -15.72
CA VAL A 255 14.51 -22.24 -16.30
C VAL A 255 14.56 -23.68 -16.82
N VAL A 256 15.63 -24.06 -17.52
CA VAL A 256 15.84 -25.43 -18.01
C VAL A 256 15.96 -26.42 -16.84
N ALA A 257 16.72 -26.09 -15.80
CA ALA A 257 16.87 -26.94 -14.61
C ALA A 257 15.53 -27.14 -13.87
N ILE A 258 14.69 -26.09 -13.77
CA ILE A 258 13.34 -26.18 -13.21
C ILE A 258 12.45 -27.07 -14.09
N ALA A 259 12.47 -26.90 -15.41
CA ALA A 259 11.67 -27.69 -16.35
C ALA A 259 11.98 -29.20 -16.28
N GLN A 260 13.26 -29.53 -16.14
CA GLN A 260 13.75 -30.91 -16.02
C GLN A 260 13.60 -31.50 -14.61
N GLY A 261 13.29 -30.68 -13.59
CA GLY A 261 13.31 -31.10 -12.20
C GLY A 261 14.73 -31.40 -11.68
N ASN A 262 15.77 -30.82 -12.29
CA ASN A 262 17.16 -31.05 -11.91
C ASN A 262 17.57 -30.20 -10.71
N GLY A 263 17.26 -30.69 -9.51
CA GLY A 263 17.61 -30.01 -8.26
C GLY A 263 19.12 -29.76 -8.09
N ALA A 264 19.98 -30.72 -8.47
CA ALA A 264 21.42 -30.59 -8.29
C ALA A 264 22.03 -29.42 -9.08
N GLU A 265 21.59 -29.27 -10.33
CA GLU A 265 21.95 -28.16 -11.20
C GLU A 265 21.37 -26.83 -10.69
N LEU A 266 20.08 -26.80 -10.32
CA LEU A 266 19.44 -25.59 -9.80
C LEU A 266 20.14 -25.05 -8.54
N PHE A 267 20.50 -25.92 -7.58
CA PHE A 267 21.24 -25.52 -6.38
C PHE A 267 22.66 -25.03 -6.70
N THR A 268 23.32 -25.58 -7.72
CA THR A 268 24.63 -25.14 -8.19
C THR A 268 24.56 -23.75 -8.84
N LEU A 269 23.54 -23.50 -9.67
CA LEU A 269 23.27 -22.19 -10.26
C LEU A 269 22.94 -21.13 -9.19
N ILE A 270 22.23 -21.51 -8.12
CA ILE A 270 21.94 -20.62 -6.99
C ILE A 270 23.21 -20.27 -6.20
N GLU A 271 24.11 -21.22 -5.95
CA GLU A 271 25.42 -20.92 -5.36
C GLU A 271 26.23 -19.97 -6.27
N GLN A 272 26.18 -20.16 -7.58
CA GLN A 272 26.83 -19.26 -8.55
C GLN A 272 26.25 -17.83 -8.50
N ILE A 273 24.93 -17.67 -8.42
CA ILE A 273 24.25 -16.37 -8.26
C ILE A 273 24.69 -15.66 -6.97
N ILE A 274 24.76 -16.41 -5.86
CA ILE A 274 25.14 -15.86 -4.55
C ILE A 274 26.62 -15.48 -4.51
N THR A 275 27.50 -16.35 -5.02
CA THR A 275 28.96 -16.12 -5.01
C THR A 275 29.41 -15.04 -5.98
N SER A 276 28.67 -14.78 -7.06
CA SER A 276 28.85 -13.61 -7.93
C SER A 276 28.25 -12.31 -7.36
N GLY A 277 27.57 -12.37 -6.22
CA GLY A 277 27.11 -11.19 -5.47
C GLY A 277 25.75 -10.62 -5.87
N HIS A 278 24.96 -11.33 -6.69
CA HIS A 278 23.60 -10.88 -7.02
C HIS A 278 22.69 -10.93 -5.79
N GLU A 279 21.81 -9.92 -5.64
CA GLU A 279 20.81 -9.92 -4.57
C GLU A 279 19.78 -11.04 -4.83
N PRO A 280 19.55 -11.99 -3.89
CA PRO A 280 18.61 -13.12 -4.09
C PRO A 280 17.19 -12.68 -4.48
N ARG A 281 16.76 -11.53 -3.95
CA ARG A 281 15.45 -10.93 -4.28
C ARG A 281 15.43 -10.33 -5.68
N ARG A 282 16.54 -9.77 -6.18
CA ARG A 282 16.62 -9.26 -7.55
C ARG A 282 16.54 -10.40 -8.54
N PHE A 283 17.37 -11.43 -8.35
CA PHE A 283 17.31 -12.67 -9.13
C PHE A 283 15.89 -13.26 -9.20
N ALA A 284 15.18 -13.33 -8.07
CA ALA A 284 13.80 -13.83 -8.05
C ALA A 284 12.80 -12.94 -8.81
N ASN A 285 13.03 -11.61 -8.93
CA ASN A 285 12.21 -10.74 -9.79
C ASN A 285 12.56 -10.96 -11.27
N ASP A 286 13.85 -11.00 -11.61
CA ASP A 286 14.32 -11.25 -12.98
C ASP A 286 13.77 -12.60 -13.50
N LEU A 287 13.80 -13.64 -12.66
CA LEU A 287 13.20 -14.94 -12.95
C LEU A 287 11.67 -14.87 -13.11
N LEU A 288 10.96 -14.09 -12.29
CA LEU A 288 9.50 -13.94 -12.43
C LEU A 288 9.12 -13.21 -13.73
N ASP A 289 9.85 -12.15 -14.10
CA ASP A 289 9.64 -11.45 -15.36
C ASP A 289 9.90 -12.38 -16.57
N HIS A 290 10.95 -13.19 -16.51
CA HIS A 290 11.23 -14.20 -17.55
C HIS A 290 10.13 -15.27 -17.64
N LEU A 291 9.68 -15.80 -16.48
CA LEU A 291 8.58 -16.76 -16.42
C LEU A 291 7.25 -16.19 -16.95
N ARG A 292 6.96 -14.91 -16.66
CA ARG A 292 5.82 -14.19 -17.25
C ARG A 292 5.92 -14.16 -18.77
N ASP A 293 7.10 -13.89 -19.31
CA ASP A 293 7.31 -13.81 -20.75
C ASP A 293 7.12 -15.18 -21.42
N LEU A 294 7.59 -16.26 -20.80
CA LEU A 294 7.27 -17.63 -21.22
C LEU A 294 5.75 -17.93 -21.17
N VAL A 295 5.03 -17.49 -20.13
CA VAL A 295 3.56 -17.66 -20.06
C VAL A 295 2.86 -16.92 -21.20
N VAL A 296 3.29 -15.70 -21.51
CA VAL A 296 2.69 -14.89 -22.57
C VAL A 296 2.99 -15.49 -23.95
N VAL A 297 4.24 -15.91 -24.22
CA VAL A 297 4.62 -16.60 -25.48
C VAL A 297 3.83 -17.89 -25.69
N THR A 298 3.61 -18.68 -24.62
CA THR A 298 2.91 -19.97 -24.74
C THR A 298 1.39 -19.87 -24.83
N GLN A 299 0.78 -18.80 -24.29
CA GLN A 299 -0.67 -18.61 -24.25
C GLN A 299 -1.24 -17.73 -25.37
N VAL A 300 -0.42 -16.87 -25.97
CA VAL A 300 -0.85 -15.93 -27.01
C VAL A 300 -0.38 -16.42 -28.38
N PRO A 301 -1.28 -16.90 -29.26
CA PRO A 301 -0.95 -17.14 -30.66
C PRO A 301 -0.39 -15.86 -31.28
N ASP A 302 0.64 -16.01 -32.12
CA ASP A 302 1.31 -14.89 -32.82
C ASP A 302 1.96 -13.84 -31.90
N ALA A 303 2.27 -14.19 -30.64
CA ALA A 303 2.87 -13.29 -29.64
C ALA A 303 4.11 -12.53 -30.16
N ALA A 304 4.97 -13.21 -30.94
CA ALA A 304 6.16 -12.63 -31.58
C ALA A 304 5.87 -11.47 -32.55
N SER A 305 4.67 -11.45 -33.16
CA SER A 305 4.26 -10.43 -34.13
C SER A 305 3.27 -9.39 -33.57
N SER A 306 2.65 -9.70 -32.44
CA SER A 306 1.62 -8.88 -31.79
C SER A 306 2.13 -7.58 -31.13
N GLY A 307 3.46 -7.41 -31.03
CA GLY A 307 4.08 -6.25 -30.38
C GLY A 307 3.96 -6.25 -28.85
N ILE A 308 3.59 -7.37 -28.23
CA ILE A 308 3.60 -7.55 -26.77
C ILE A 308 5.04 -7.57 -26.23
N PHE A 309 5.96 -8.14 -27.01
CA PHE A 309 7.38 -8.18 -26.72
C PHE A 309 8.11 -7.05 -27.44
N GLU A 310 8.89 -6.28 -26.69
CA GLU A 310 9.75 -5.20 -27.20
C GLU A 310 11.23 -5.61 -27.19
N ILE A 311 11.50 -6.87 -27.56
CA ILE A 311 12.81 -7.53 -27.66
C ILE A 311 13.04 -8.08 -29.09
N PRO A 312 14.30 -8.31 -29.52
CA PRO A 312 14.60 -8.91 -30.82
C PRO A 312 13.97 -10.28 -31.01
N ASN A 313 13.58 -10.62 -32.26
CA ASN A 313 12.92 -11.89 -32.59
C ASN A 313 13.72 -13.14 -32.15
N GLU A 314 15.04 -13.08 -32.16
CA GLU A 314 15.92 -14.19 -31.74
C GLU A 314 15.71 -14.55 -30.25
N GLN A 315 15.61 -13.56 -29.36
CA GLN A 315 15.24 -13.77 -27.95
C GLN A 315 13.79 -14.30 -27.81
N ILE A 316 12.89 -13.91 -28.71
CA ILE A 316 11.51 -14.45 -28.72
C ILE A 316 11.51 -15.93 -29.14
N ASP A 317 12.32 -16.32 -30.11
CA ASP A 317 12.47 -17.73 -30.52
C ASP A 317 13.05 -18.59 -29.38
N ASP A 318 13.99 -18.06 -28.59
CA ASP A 318 14.49 -18.72 -27.38
C ASP A 318 13.41 -18.85 -26.29
N LEU A 319 12.58 -17.83 -26.06
CA LEU A 319 11.41 -17.92 -25.17
C LEU A 319 10.39 -18.95 -25.68
N VAL A 320 10.16 -19.04 -27.00
CA VAL A 320 9.31 -20.08 -27.62
C VAL A 320 9.91 -21.48 -27.40
N ALA A 321 11.23 -21.64 -27.49
CA ALA A 321 11.91 -22.90 -27.27
C ALA A 321 11.82 -23.34 -25.79
N GLN A 322 12.10 -22.45 -24.85
CA GLN A 322 12.00 -22.69 -23.42
C GLN A 322 10.55 -22.94 -22.97
N GLY A 323 9.58 -22.20 -23.53
CA GLY A 323 8.16 -22.37 -23.21
C GLY A 323 7.62 -23.78 -23.52
N LYS A 324 8.18 -24.45 -24.54
CA LYS A 324 7.84 -25.84 -24.90
C LYS A 324 8.34 -26.88 -23.89
N LEU A 325 9.26 -26.52 -22.99
CA LEU A 325 9.75 -27.42 -21.94
C LEU A 325 8.72 -27.60 -20.80
N PHE A 326 7.71 -26.73 -20.72
CA PHE A 326 6.68 -26.74 -19.70
C PHE A 326 5.31 -27.07 -20.30
N THR A 327 4.46 -27.75 -19.52
CA THR A 327 3.01 -27.64 -19.77
C THR A 327 2.50 -26.27 -19.31
N PRO A 328 1.44 -25.72 -19.93
CA PRO A 328 0.88 -24.43 -19.53
C PRO A 328 0.51 -24.33 -18.04
N ALA A 329 0.04 -25.43 -17.44
CA ALA A 329 -0.30 -25.49 -16.01
C ALA A 329 0.95 -25.49 -15.09
N GLN A 330 2.03 -26.17 -15.50
CA GLN A 330 3.29 -26.15 -14.75
C GLN A 330 3.93 -24.77 -14.75
N LEU A 331 3.90 -24.08 -15.88
CA LEU A 331 4.53 -22.76 -16.03
C LEU A 331 3.84 -21.70 -15.15
N VAL A 332 2.50 -21.69 -15.12
CA VAL A 332 1.73 -20.84 -14.20
C VAL A 332 2.02 -21.19 -12.74
N ARG A 333 2.04 -22.48 -12.36
CA ARG A 333 2.41 -22.93 -10.99
C ARG A 333 3.80 -22.43 -10.59
N VAL A 334 4.78 -22.52 -11.50
CA VAL A 334 6.16 -22.07 -11.27
C VAL A 334 6.20 -20.55 -11.07
N ALA A 335 5.50 -19.77 -11.90
CA ALA A 335 5.39 -18.32 -11.73
C ALA A 335 4.71 -17.93 -10.38
N ASP A 336 3.63 -18.61 -9.99
CA ASP A 336 2.94 -18.38 -8.72
C ASP A 336 3.82 -18.70 -7.49
N LEU A 337 4.64 -19.76 -7.57
CA LEU A 337 5.62 -20.09 -6.54
C LEU A 337 6.70 -19.01 -6.40
N VAL A 338 7.26 -18.52 -7.52
CA VAL A 338 8.26 -17.42 -7.48
C VAL A 338 7.63 -16.12 -6.96
N SER A 339 6.43 -15.78 -7.40
CA SER A 339 5.67 -14.61 -6.92
C SER A 339 5.38 -14.66 -5.42
N SER A 340 5.03 -15.85 -4.90
CA SER A 340 4.87 -16.09 -3.46
C SER A 340 6.20 -15.97 -2.71
N GLY A 341 7.26 -16.60 -3.20
CA GLY A 341 8.61 -16.54 -2.63
C GLY A 341 9.20 -15.13 -2.61
N LEU A 342 8.90 -14.29 -3.61
CA LEU A 342 9.26 -12.86 -3.62
C LEU A 342 8.65 -12.05 -2.49
N SER A 343 7.48 -12.46 -2.00
CA SER A 343 6.84 -11.86 -0.83
C SER A 343 7.49 -12.35 0.47
N GLU A 344 7.89 -13.63 0.54
CA GLU A 344 8.62 -14.21 1.68
C GLU A 344 10.06 -13.66 1.80
N LEU A 345 10.73 -13.37 0.68
CA LEU A 345 12.06 -12.74 0.62
C LEU A 345 12.07 -11.30 1.17
N ARG A 346 10.92 -10.62 1.24
CA ARG A 346 10.83 -9.22 1.69
C ARG A 346 10.99 -9.11 3.21
N GLY A 347 12.19 -8.77 3.65
CA GLY A 347 12.53 -8.63 5.07
C GLY A 347 12.89 -9.95 5.76
N ALA A 348 13.22 -10.98 4.99
CA ALA A 348 13.76 -12.24 5.52
C ALA A 348 15.11 -12.02 6.20
N ALA A 349 15.32 -12.66 7.36
CA ALA A 349 16.60 -12.61 8.08
C ALA A 349 17.75 -13.33 7.34
N SER A 350 17.43 -14.29 6.47
CA SER A 350 18.37 -14.89 5.51
C SER A 350 17.67 -15.01 4.15
N PRO A 351 17.85 -14.04 3.24
CA PRO A 351 17.30 -14.09 1.88
C PRO A 351 17.84 -15.28 1.08
N ARG A 352 19.11 -15.67 1.32
CA ARG A 352 19.74 -16.87 0.75
C ARG A 352 18.93 -18.14 1.05
N LEU A 353 18.65 -18.40 2.33
CA LEU A 353 17.90 -19.58 2.74
C LEU A 353 16.48 -19.61 2.16
N GLN A 354 15.82 -18.44 2.05
CA GLN A 354 14.50 -18.37 1.43
C GLN A 354 14.53 -18.66 -0.07
N LEU A 355 15.59 -18.24 -0.77
CA LEU A 355 15.79 -18.58 -2.18
C LEU A 355 16.06 -20.09 -2.37
N GLU A 356 16.89 -20.69 -1.51
CA GLU A 356 17.15 -22.14 -1.48
C GLU A 356 15.87 -22.95 -1.20
N LEU A 357 15.00 -22.50 -0.28
CA LEU A 357 13.69 -23.11 0.01
C LEU A 357 12.66 -22.89 -1.11
N LEU A 358 12.73 -21.76 -1.83
CA LEU A 358 11.95 -21.56 -3.05
C LEU A 358 12.39 -22.54 -4.14
N ALA A 359 13.70 -22.68 -4.37
CA ALA A 359 14.25 -23.60 -5.36
C ALA A 359 13.86 -25.07 -5.11
N ALA A 360 13.90 -25.51 -3.86
CA ALA A 360 13.37 -26.82 -3.46
C ALA A 360 11.89 -27.00 -3.88
N ARG A 361 11.03 -26.01 -3.60
CA ARG A 361 9.59 -26.00 -3.97
C ARG A 361 9.34 -25.95 -5.48
N LEU A 362 10.24 -25.32 -6.26
CA LEU A 362 10.12 -25.27 -7.72
C LEU A 362 10.38 -26.64 -8.35
N VAL A 363 11.37 -27.37 -7.83
CA VAL A 363 11.74 -28.72 -8.28
C VAL A 363 10.79 -29.80 -7.76
N THR A 364 10.19 -29.64 -6.57
CA THR A 364 9.20 -30.61 -6.09
C THR A 364 7.88 -30.51 -6.86
N ASN A 365 7.47 -31.65 -7.43
CA ASN A 365 6.23 -31.81 -8.18
C ASN A 365 5.10 -32.29 -7.23
N GLU A 366 4.87 -31.54 -6.15
CA GLU A 366 3.99 -31.94 -5.03
C GLU A 366 2.56 -32.31 -5.49
N VAL A 367 2.02 -31.55 -6.44
CA VAL A 367 0.67 -31.76 -6.99
C VAL A 367 0.55 -33.09 -7.72
N THR A 368 1.59 -33.54 -8.44
CA THR A 368 1.56 -34.83 -9.14
C THR A 368 1.70 -35.99 -8.17
N GLN A 369 2.56 -35.92 -7.15
CA GLN A 369 2.80 -37.04 -6.22
C GLN A 369 1.56 -37.40 -5.38
N ASP A 370 0.85 -36.43 -4.81
CA ASP A 370 -0.37 -36.71 -4.02
C ASP A 370 -1.57 -37.07 -4.91
N LEU A 371 -1.65 -36.53 -6.14
CA LEU A 371 -2.67 -36.98 -7.10
C LEU A 371 -2.39 -38.38 -7.63
N ILE A 372 -1.14 -38.72 -7.97
CA ILE A 372 -0.75 -40.07 -8.41
C ILE A 372 -1.03 -41.07 -7.30
N THR A 373 -0.56 -40.84 -6.07
CA THR A 373 -0.83 -41.78 -4.96
C THR A 373 -2.31 -41.88 -4.57
N ARG A 374 -3.14 -40.85 -4.81
CA ARG A 374 -4.60 -40.95 -4.65
C ARG A 374 -5.27 -41.70 -5.80
N VAL A 375 -4.81 -41.52 -7.04
CA VAL A 375 -5.30 -42.27 -8.21
C VAL A 375 -4.89 -43.72 -8.09
N GLU A 376 -3.64 -44.03 -7.75
CA GLU A 376 -3.16 -45.39 -7.48
C GLU A 376 -3.96 -46.07 -6.37
N LYS A 377 -4.33 -45.38 -5.29
CA LYS A 377 -5.21 -45.94 -4.23
C LYS A 377 -6.64 -46.21 -4.70
N LEU A 378 -7.15 -45.41 -5.64
CA LEU A 378 -8.46 -45.64 -6.26
C LEU A 378 -8.41 -46.77 -7.28
N GLU A 379 -7.32 -46.90 -8.04
CA GLU A 379 -7.10 -47.96 -9.04
C GLU A 379 -6.72 -49.31 -8.43
N GLN A 380 -5.99 -49.32 -7.30
CA GLN A 380 -5.72 -50.53 -6.50
C GLN A 380 -6.97 -51.06 -5.76
N GLY A 381 -8.10 -50.36 -5.86
CA GLY A 381 -9.37 -50.86 -5.35
C GLY A 381 -9.44 -50.94 -3.82
N GLU A 382 -8.77 -50.04 -3.10
CA GLU A 382 -8.93 -49.90 -1.64
C GLU A 382 -10.33 -49.33 -1.29
N THR A 383 -11.36 -50.12 -1.56
CA THR A 383 -12.71 -49.88 -1.03
C THR A 383 -12.64 -49.92 0.49
N ARG A 384 -12.86 -48.75 1.12
CA ARG A 384 -13.12 -48.60 2.55
C ARG A 384 -13.90 -49.80 3.09
N PRO A 385 -13.43 -50.47 4.17
CA PRO A 385 -14.24 -51.50 4.81
C PRO A 385 -15.53 -50.86 5.34
N THR A 386 -16.67 -51.33 4.85
CA THR A 386 -17.98 -51.03 5.44
C THR A 386 -18.00 -51.51 6.89
N ALA A 387 -17.97 -50.56 7.82
CA ALA A 387 -18.07 -50.85 9.24
C ALA A 387 -19.44 -51.47 9.56
N ALA A 388 -19.45 -52.77 9.89
CA ALA A 388 -20.64 -53.50 10.30
C ALA A 388 -20.59 -53.83 11.80
N ALA A 389 -21.68 -53.49 12.49
CA ALA A 389 -22.07 -53.93 13.83
C ALA A 389 -21.22 -53.51 15.05
N ALA A 390 -21.69 -52.46 15.73
CA ALA A 390 -21.61 -52.35 17.20
C ALA A 390 -23.03 -52.60 17.79
N PRO A 391 -23.19 -53.27 18.96
CA PRO A 391 -24.50 -53.64 19.48
C PRO A 391 -25.15 -52.60 20.42
N ALA A 392 -26.48 -52.44 20.30
CA ALA A 392 -27.54 -52.10 21.29
C ALA A 392 -27.19 -51.23 22.53
N ARG A 393 -27.94 -50.25 23.05
CA ARG A 393 -29.34 -49.71 23.02
C ARG A 393 -29.42 -48.79 24.30
N PRO A 394 -30.53 -48.08 24.65
CA PRO A 394 -31.74 -47.66 23.93
C PRO A 394 -31.96 -46.12 23.96
N ARG A 395 -33.20 -45.68 23.66
CA ARG A 395 -33.62 -44.32 23.24
C ARG A 395 -34.96 -43.93 23.90
N ILE A 396 -35.19 -42.65 24.22
CA ILE A 396 -36.52 -42.07 24.57
C ILE A 396 -36.56 -40.65 23.91
N VAL A 397 -37.27 -40.45 22.77
CA VAL A 397 -38.63 -39.82 22.60
C VAL A 397 -38.56 -38.28 22.75
N ALA A 398 -39.12 -37.39 21.90
CA ALA A 398 -40.16 -37.42 20.85
C ALA A 398 -39.76 -36.44 19.69
N GLU A 399 -40.49 -36.10 18.60
CA GLU A 399 -41.64 -36.68 17.86
C GLU A 399 -41.67 -36.12 16.40
N GLN A 400 -42.79 -36.24 15.67
CA GLN A 400 -43.12 -35.58 14.38
C GLN A 400 -44.62 -35.16 14.37
N PRO A 401 -45.08 -34.27 13.47
CA PRO A 401 -45.85 -34.71 12.27
C PRO A 401 -45.80 -33.75 11.04
N GLN A 402 -46.32 -34.01 9.80
CA GLN A 402 -46.69 -35.22 9.03
C GLN A 402 -46.96 -34.87 7.52
N THR A 403 -46.67 -35.84 6.62
CA THR A 403 -47.32 -36.24 5.34
C THR A 403 -48.04 -35.26 4.36
N SER A 404 -47.73 -35.39 3.05
CA SER A 404 -48.68 -35.94 2.03
C SER A 404 -48.02 -36.21 0.63
N SER A 405 -48.28 -37.41 0.10
CA SER A 405 -48.63 -37.83 -1.29
C SER A 405 -47.95 -37.19 -2.54
N GLU A 406 -47.24 -37.88 -3.47
CA GLU A 406 -47.62 -39.00 -4.40
C GLU A 406 -48.25 -38.48 -5.73
N GLU A 407 -47.95 -38.93 -6.98
CA GLU A 407 -47.29 -40.15 -7.53
C GLU A 407 -46.27 -39.86 -8.70
N THR A 408 -46.28 -40.57 -9.86
CA THR A 408 -45.14 -40.69 -10.84
C THR A 408 -45.47 -40.22 -12.33
N PRO A 409 -44.80 -40.63 -13.47
CA PRO A 409 -44.08 -39.69 -14.37
C PRO A 409 -44.53 -39.58 -15.85
N ALA A 410 -44.01 -38.59 -16.61
CA ALA A 410 -43.98 -38.62 -18.10
C ALA A 410 -42.90 -37.72 -18.76
N ALA A 411 -42.58 -38.02 -20.02
CA ALA A 411 -41.45 -37.55 -20.85
C ALA A 411 -41.61 -36.13 -21.49
N PRO A 412 -40.58 -35.55 -22.15
CA PRO A 412 -40.47 -34.10 -22.39
C PRO A 412 -41.08 -33.59 -23.71
N ALA A 413 -41.53 -32.33 -23.73
CA ALA A 413 -42.02 -31.65 -24.93
C ALA A 413 -41.50 -30.20 -25.08
N LYS A 414 -40.78 -30.00 -26.20
CA LYS A 414 -40.47 -28.77 -26.96
C LYS A 414 -40.77 -27.39 -26.34
N ALA A 415 -39.71 -26.59 -26.20
CA ALA A 415 -39.78 -25.16 -25.88
C ALA A 415 -40.45 -24.33 -26.99
N THR A 416 -41.27 -23.36 -26.58
CA THR A 416 -41.75 -22.22 -27.41
C THR A 416 -41.49 -20.94 -26.62
N PRO A 417 -40.93 -19.86 -27.21
CA PRO A 417 -40.46 -18.71 -26.44
C PRO A 417 -41.58 -17.77 -25.98
N PRO A 418 -41.51 -17.19 -24.76
CA PRO A 418 -42.41 -16.12 -24.33
C PRO A 418 -42.07 -14.77 -25.02
N PRO A 419 -43.06 -13.86 -25.16
CA PRO A 419 -42.94 -12.66 -25.99
C PRO A 419 -42.17 -11.49 -25.33
N ARG A 420 -41.61 -10.61 -26.16
CA ARG A 420 -41.01 -9.33 -25.74
C ARG A 420 -42.03 -8.41 -25.05
N PRO A 421 -41.67 -7.74 -23.94
CA PRO A 421 -42.43 -6.60 -23.42
C PRO A 421 -42.43 -5.43 -24.42
N LYS A 422 -43.54 -4.68 -24.45
CA LYS A 422 -43.67 -3.45 -25.24
C LYS A 422 -43.01 -2.25 -24.54
N VAL A 423 -42.60 -1.29 -25.36
CA VAL A 423 -42.09 0.02 -24.94
C VAL A 423 -43.08 0.72 -24.00
N SER A 424 -42.58 1.25 -22.89
CA SER A 424 -43.26 2.26 -22.07
C SER A 424 -42.45 3.56 -22.10
N THR A 425 -43.16 4.68 -22.19
CA THR A 425 -42.62 6.02 -22.40
C THR A 425 -41.94 6.59 -21.16
N THR A 426 -40.72 7.12 -21.30
CA THR A 426 -39.98 7.80 -20.23
C THR A 426 -40.55 9.19 -19.92
N PRO A 427 -40.94 9.49 -18.67
CA PRO A 427 -41.14 10.86 -18.20
C PRO A 427 -39.80 11.52 -17.82
N ALA A 428 -39.72 12.84 -17.93
CA ALA A 428 -38.50 13.62 -17.64
C ALA A 428 -38.16 13.69 -16.12
N PRO A 429 -36.90 14.02 -15.75
CA PRO A 429 -36.47 14.04 -14.35
C PRO A 429 -37.17 15.13 -13.51
N LEU A 430 -37.58 14.77 -12.30
CA LEU A 430 -38.16 15.70 -11.31
C LEU A 430 -37.07 16.47 -10.53
N LYS A 431 -37.45 17.64 -10.01
CA LYS A 431 -36.58 18.58 -9.30
C LYS A 431 -36.30 18.15 -7.84
N PRO A 432 -35.23 18.67 -7.18
CA PRO A 432 -34.71 18.13 -5.91
C PRO A 432 -35.65 18.16 -4.69
N SER A 433 -36.77 18.89 -4.76
CA SER A 433 -37.59 19.25 -3.60
C SER A 433 -38.50 18.14 -3.04
N GLN A 434 -38.48 16.93 -3.61
CA GLN A 434 -39.38 15.83 -3.21
C GLN A 434 -38.68 14.59 -2.63
N VAL A 435 -37.34 14.54 -2.63
CA VAL A 435 -36.58 13.43 -2.02
C VAL A 435 -36.65 13.50 -0.48
N THR A 436 -36.74 14.69 0.08
CA THR A 436 -36.79 14.95 1.53
C THR A 436 -38.06 14.44 2.20
N ALA A 437 -39.17 14.32 1.48
CA ALA A 437 -40.45 13.89 2.04
C ALA A 437 -40.55 12.35 2.21
N VAL A 438 -39.91 11.58 1.34
CA VAL A 438 -39.95 10.10 1.41
C VAL A 438 -38.98 9.58 2.49
N ALA A 439 -37.81 10.22 2.64
CA ALA A 439 -36.86 9.89 3.70
C ALA A 439 -37.39 10.23 5.12
N ALA A 440 -38.22 11.27 5.25
CA ALA A 440 -38.86 11.63 6.51
C ALA A 440 -39.97 10.63 6.93
N GLN A 441 -40.64 9.99 5.96
CA GLN A 441 -41.71 9.02 6.24
C GLN A 441 -41.16 7.63 6.64
N GLN A 442 -39.98 7.23 6.15
CA GLN A 442 -39.34 5.95 6.53
C GLN A 442 -38.53 6.00 7.83
N ALA A 443 -38.35 7.18 8.42
CA ALA A 443 -37.74 7.34 9.74
C ALA A 443 -38.75 7.19 10.90
N ALA A 444 -40.05 7.03 10.62
CA ALA A 444 -41.12 7.00 11.62
C ALA A 444 -41.65 5.59 11.95
N ASP A 445 -41.28 4.55 11.19
CA ASP A 445 -41.72 3.15 11.38
C ASP A 445 -40.60 2.22 11.91
N ALA A 446 -39.52 2.78 12.45
CA ALA A 446 -38.37 2.04 12.99
C ALA A 446 -38.20 2.18 14.52
N GLU A 447 -39.28 2.50 15.25
CA GLU A 447 -39.29 2.59 16.71
C GLU A 447 -40.23 1.51 17.30
N ALA A 448 -39.82 0.24 17.22
CA ALA A 448 -40.54 -0.89 17.81
C ALA A 448 -39.66 -2.11 18.15
N GLU A 449 -38.46 -1.92 18.70
CA GLU A 449 -37.90 -2.93 19.62
C GLU A 449 -36.98 -2.29 20.67
N SER A 450 -37.59 -1.86 21.78
CA SER A 450 -36.87 -1.27 22.91
C SER A 450 -36.04 -2.33 23.64
N PRO A 451 -34.74 -2.10 23.90
CA PRO A 451 -34.04 -2.90 24.92
C PRO A 451 -34.71 -2.64 26.27
N LYS A 452 -35.07 -3.71 26.98
CA LYS A 452 -35.77 -3.63 28.28
C LYS A 452 -34.99 -2.77 29.26
N ILE A 453 -35.56 -1.63 29.66
CA ILE A 453 -35.01 -0.79 30.72
C ILE A 453 -35.14 -1.54 32.05
N LEU A 454 -34.00 -1.96 32.61
CA LEU A 454 -33.92 -2.63 33.90
C LEU A 454 -33.89 -1.59 35.03
N THR A 455 -35.05 -1.16 35.51
CA THR A 455 -35.14 -0.28 36.69
C THR A 455 -34.93 -1.09 37.97
N GLY A 456 -33.69 -1.13 38.44
CA GLY A 456 -33.26 -1.72 39.71
C GLY A 456 -31.83 -1.29 40.05
N PRO A 457 -31.30 -1.62 41.24
CA PRO A 457 -29.88 -1.42 41.53
C PRO A 457 -29.05 -2.25 40.56
N LEU A 458 -28.02 -1.64 39.94
CA LEU A 458 -27.16 -2.30 38.96
C LEU A 458 -26.49 -3.53 39.60
N THR A 459 -26.80 -4.73 39.11
CA THR A 459 -26.15 -5.97 39.57
C THR A 459 -25.08 -6.45 38.61
N PHE A 460 -24.10 -7.20 39.12
CA PHE A 460 -23.05 -7.80 38.30
C PHE A 460 -23.59 -8.66 37.14
N GLU A 461 -24.68 -9.42 37.40
CA GLU A 461 -25.32 -10.26 36.40
C GLU A 461 -25.88 -9.44 35.22
N GLN A 462 -26.47 -8.28 35.49
CA GLN A 462 -26.97 -7.39 34.43
C GLN A 462 -25.84 -6.84 33.56
N ILE A 463 -24.70 -6.48 34.15
CA ILE A 463 -23.51 -6.01 33.41
C ILE A 463 -22.93 -7.13 32.55
N ARG A 464 -22.81 -8.35 33.12
CA ARG A 464 -22.30 -9.54 32.42
C ARG A 464 -23.17 -9.92 31.23
N ASP A 465 -24.49 -9.99 31.43
CA ASP A 465 -25.42 -10.47 30.41
C ASP A 465 -25.59 -9.45 29.27
N ALA A 466 -25.41 -8.15 29.57
CA ALA A 466 -25.39 -7.07 28.56
C ALA A 466 -23.99 -6.77 27.99
N TRP A 467 -22.94 -7.48 28.40
CA TRP A 467 -21.56 -7.22 27.97
C TRP A 467 -21.35 -7.21 26.45
N PRO A 468 -21.94 -8.13 25.66
CA PRO A 468 -21.83 -8.07 24.20
C PRO A 468 -22.40 -6.78 23.61
N THR A 469 -23.53 -6.30 24.15
CA THR A 469 -24.18 -5.05 23.74
C THR A 469 -23.31 -3.83 24.09
N ILE A 470 -22.71 -3.81 25.29
CA ILE A 470 -21.77 -2.76 25.72
C ILE A 470 -20.58 -2.69 24.74
N LEU A 471 -19.94 -3.83 24.43
CA LEU A 471 -18.83 -3.89 23.49
C LEU A 471 -19.23 -3.50 22.06
N GLN A 472 -20.43 -3.89 21.60
CA GLN A 472 -20.97 -3.51 20.29
C GLN A 472 -21.23 -1.99 20.21
N THR A 473 -21.82 -1.39 21.24
CA THR A 473 -22.05 0.06 21.33
C THR A 473 -20.74 0.85 21.42
N MET A 474 -19.72 0.31 22.07
CA MET A 474 -18.38 0.91 22.07
C MET A 474 -17.70 0.76 20.70
N GLY A 475 -17.85 -0.38 20.03
CA GLY A 475 -17.31 -0.64 18.70
C GLY A 475 -17.93 0.22 17.59
N SER A 476 -19.21 0.57 17.70
CA SER A 476 -19.87 1.51 16.77
C SER A 476 -19.43 2.96 16.98
N GLN A 477 -19.08 3.36 18.22
CA GLN A 477 -18.51 4.67 18.52
C GLN A 477 -17.00 4.77 18.19
N SER A 478 -16.25 3.69 18.39
CA SER A 478 -14.83 3.61 18.01
C SER A 478 -14.43 2.16 17.69
N ARG A 479 -14.18 1.90 16.40
CA ARG A 479 -13.73 0.59 15.90
C ARG A 479 -12.43 0.13 16.57
N VAL A 480 -11.54 1.05 16.95
CA VAL A 480 -10.28 0.73 17.63
C VAL A 480 -10.53 0.32 19.09
N ALA A 481 -11.39 1.04 19.81
CA ALA A 481 -11.76 0.66 21.18
C ALA A 481 -12.50 -0.69 21.20
N GLY A 482 -13.42 -0.91 20.26
CA GLY A 482 -14.12 -2.18 20.10
C GLY A 482 -13.17 -3.38 19.86
N ILE A 483 -12.12 -3.21 19.05
CA ILE A 483 -11.11 -4.27 18.82
C ILE A 483 -10.27 -4.53 20.08
N VAL A 484 -9.78 -3.48 20.75
CA VAL A 484 -8.94 -3.62 21.96
C VAL A 484 -9.71 -4.25 23.12
N MET A 485 -11.02 -4.00 23.20
CA MET A 485 -11.88 -4.47 24.27
C MET A 485 -12.65 -5.76 23.94
N ALA A 486 -12.55 -6.28 22.70
CA ALA A 486 -13.26 -7.49 22.27
C ALA A 486 -12.94 -8.72 23.16
N ASP A 487 -11.69 -8.84 23.59
CA ASP A 487 -11.19 -9.94 24.44
C ASP A 487 -11.33 -9.68 25.95
N THR A 488 -12.12 -8.68 26.36
CA THR A 488 -12.36 -8.34 27.78
C THR A 488 -13.62 -8.99 28.34
N ALA A 489 -13.70 -9.17 29.66
CA ALA A 489 -14.91 -9.62 30.37
C ALA A 489 -15.01 -8.97 31.76
N PRO A 490 -16.22 -8.78 32.30
CA PRO A 490 -16.38 -8.28 33.66
C PRO A 490 -16.15 -9.43 34.66
N LEU A 491 -15.36 -9.19 35.70
CA LEU A 491 -15.01 -10.19 36.73
C LEU A 491 -15.87 -10.06 37.99
N SER A 492 -16.06 -8.84 38.48
CA SER A 492 -16.86 -8.53 39.66
C SER A 492 -17.35 -7.09 39.63
N TYR A 493 -18.45 -6.82 40.34
CA TYR A 493 -18.95 -5.47 40.58
C TYR A 493 -19.33 -5.36 42.06
N GLY A 494 -18.66 -4.46 42.78
CA GLY A 494 -18.79 -4.32 44.24
C GLY A 494 -19.76 -3.22 44.68
N GLU A 495 -20.05 -3.16 45.98
CA GLU A 495 -20.92 -2.13 46.59
C GLU A 495 -20.38 -0.70 46.36
N ASP A 496 -19.06 -0.55 46.23
CA ASP A 496 -18.36 0.71 45.91
C ASP A 496 -18.53 1.17 44.45
N LYS A 497 -19.37 0.50 43.65
CA LYS A 497 -19.58 0.74 42.21
C LYS A 497 -18.33 0.58 41.34
N VAL A 498 -17.36 -0.20 41.82
CA VAL A 498 -16.17 -0.56 41.06
C VAL A 498 -16.44 -1.84 40.27
N LEU A 499 -16.21 -1.80 38.96
CA LEU A 499 -16.30 -2.92 38.03
C LEU A 499 -14.89 -3.40 37.66
N ALA A 500 -14.52 -4.59 38.12
CA ALA A 500 -13.27 -5.22 37.70
C ALA A 500 -13.43 -5.80 36.28
N VAL A 501 -12.53 -5.44 35.36
CA VAL A 501 -12.56 -5.90 33.96
C VAL A 501 -11.28 -6.65 33.62
N ALA A 502 -11.41 -7.93 33.26
CA ALA A 502 -10.31 -8.79 32.84
C ALA A 502 -9.79 -8.44 31.44
N PHE A 503 -8.49 -8.24 31.35
CA PHE A 503 -7.72 -8.18 30.10
C PHE A 503 -6.87 -9.44 29.92
N ALA A 504 -6.70 -9.87 28.67
CA ALA A 504 -5.95 -11.09 28.33
C ALA A 504 -4.43 -11.01 28.63
N ASN A 505 -3.85 -9.81 28.74
CA ASN A 505 -2.48 -9.60 29.21
C ASN A 505 -2.23 -8.14 29.67
N VAL A 506 -1.12 -7.93 30.39
CA VAL A 506 -0.69 -6.64 30.93
C VAL A 506 -0.48 -5.57 29.83
N ASN A 507 -0.08 -5.96 28.62
CA ASN A 507 0.17 -5.00 27.53
C ASN A 507 -1.12 -4.46 26.93
N THR A 508 -2.15 -5.29 26.73
CA THR A 508 -3.48 -4.80 26.30
C THR A 508 -4.13 -3.95 27.38
N MET A 509 -4.01 -4.33 28.66
CA MET A 509 -4.47 -3.52 29.79
C MET A 509 -3.82 -2.13 29.79
N ASN A 510 -2.48 -2.06 29.80
CA ASN A 510 -1.74 -0.80 29.81
C ASN A 510 -2.02 0.06 28.58
N ASN A 511 -2.22 -0.55 27.40
CA ASN A 511 -2.57 0.17 26.19
C ASN A 511 -4.02 0.70 26.22
N ALA A 512 -4.96 -0.02 26.82
CA ALA A 512 -6.35 0.43 26.98
C ALA A 512 -6.42 1.66 27.89
N VAL A 513 -5.78 1.62 29.06
CA VAL A 513 -5.70 2.73 30.03
C VAL A 513 -4.98 3.94 29.42
N LYS A 514 -3.80 3.74 28.80
CA LYS A 514 -3.07 4.84 28.12
C LYS A 514 -3.84 5.47 26.95
N SER A 515 -4.85 4.79 26.42
CA SER A 515 -5.68 5.28 25.30
C SER A 515 -7.06 5.80 25.74
N GLY A 516 -7.36 5.82 27.05
CA GLY A 516 -8.66 6.21 27.59
C GLY A 516 -9.81 5.32 27.11
N HIS A 517 -9.56 4.02 26.92
CA HIS A 517 -10.59 3.06 26.47
C HIS A 517 -11.47 2.55 27.62
N ASP A 518 -10.90 2.51 28.82
CA ASP A 518 -11.57 2.40 30.11
C ASP A 518 -12.56 3.56 30.34
N ASP A 519 -12.14 4.82 30.21
CA ASP A 519 -13.05 5.97 30.34
C ASP A 519 -14.23 5.91 29.35
N ARG A 520 -13.97 5.45 28.11
CA ARG A 520 -15.03 5.23 27.12
C ARG A 520 -16.00 4.10 27.52
N LEU A 521 -15.49 3.01 28.08
CA LEU A 521 -16.31 1.92 28.60
C LEU A 521 -17.21 2.42 29.75
N ARG A 522 -16.67 3.24 30.67
CA ARG A 522 -17.46 3.91 31.73
C ARG A 522 -18.59 4.77 31.15
N LEU A 523 -18.28 5.60 30.15
CA LEU A 523 -19.28 6.45 29.49
C LEU A 523 -20.37 5.64 28.75
N VAL A 524 -20.03 4.48 28.16
CA VAL A 524 -21.02 3.60 27.52
C VAL A 524 -21.92 2.92 28.56
N ILE A 525 -21.34 2.40 29.65
CA ILE A 525 -22.11 1.78 30.76
C ILE A 525 -23.02 2.84 31.41
N SER A 526 -22.51 4.05 31.65
CA SER A 526 -23.30 5.15 32.23
C SER A 526 -24.47 5.57 31.34
N LYS A 527 -24.29 5.57 30.01
CA LYS A 527 -25.38 5.85 29.06
C LYS A 527 -26.42 4.73 28.97
N LEU A 528 -26.01 3.47 29.07
CA LEU A 528 -26.91 2.31 28.94
C LEU A 528 -27.70 1.99 30.22
N PHE A 529 -27.11 2.25 31.39
CA PHE A 529 -27.67 1.86 32.69
C PHE A 529 -28.02 3.04 33.62
N HIS A 530 -27.73 4.28 33.20
CA HIS A 530 -27.87 5.49 34.03
C HIS A 530 -27.17 5.42 35.40
N ALA A 531 -26.13 4.58 35.51
CA ALA A 531 -25.33 4.36 36.70
C ALA A 531 -23.91 4.88 36.50
N ASP A 532 -23.33 5.53 37.50
CA ASP A 532 -21.90 5.87 37.48
C ASP A 532 -21.09 4.70 38.04
N VAL A 533 -20.07 4.28 37.30
CA VAL A 533 -19.28 3.06 37.53
C VAL A 533 -17.81 3.38 37.34
N THR A 534 -16.97 3.02 38.31
CA THR A 534 -15.52 3.11 38.18
C THR A 534 -14.99 1.80 37.61
N ILE A 535 -14.07 1.84 36.64
CA ILE A 535 -13.49 0.63 36.06
C ILE A 535 -12.14 0.36 36.71
N ASP A 536 -11.96 -0.89 37.17
CA ASP A 536 -10.69 -1.41 37.67
C ASP A 536 -10.13 -2.42 36.65
N PRO A 537 -9.15 -2.02 35.82
CA PRO A 537 -8.56 -2.88 34.81
C PRO A 537 -7.63 -3.92 35.45
N THR A 538 -7.98 -5.19 35.32
CA THR A 538 -7.27 -6.32 35.95
C THR A 538 -6.85 -7.35 34.91
N VAL A 539 -5.83 -8.17 35.23
CA VAL A 539 -5.35 -9.25 34.35
C VAL A 539 -5.71 -10.59 34.96
N ASP A 540 -6.44 -11.41 34.20
CA ASP A 540 -6.77 -12.79 34.60
C ASP A 540 -5.71 -13.77 34.05
N PRO A 541 -4.89 -14.41 34.91
CA PRO A 541 -3.87 -15.36 34.46
C PRO A 541 -4.43 -16.62 33.80
N ASN A 542 -5.71 -16.97 34.03
CA ASN A 542 -6.34 -18.14 33.40
C ASN A 542 -6.83 -17.88 31.96
N ARG A 543 -6.80 -16.63 31.47
CA ARG A 543 -7.28 -16.26 30.12
C ARG A 543 -6.15 -16.08 29.09
N ALA A 544 -4.94 -16.53 29.40
CA ALA A 544 -3.76 -16.41 28.55
C ALA A 544 -3.86 -17.28 27.28
N VAL A 545 -4.31 -16.70 26.16
CA VAL A 545 -4.14 -17.30 24.82
C VAL A 545 -2.66 -17.24 24.44
N ALA A 546 -2.13 -18.33 23.90
CA ALA A 546 -0.70 -18.53 23.63
C ALA A 546 -0.09 -17.46 22.70
N ALA A 547 0.60 -16.47 23.29
CA ALA A 547 1.34 -15.46 22.56
C ALA A 547 2.69 -16.03 22.07
N LYS A 548 2.92 -16.05 20.75
CA LYS A 548 4.26 -16.27 20.18
C LYS A 548 5.19 -15.12 20.63
N PRO A 549 6.41 -15.41 21.14
CA PRO A 549 7.31 -14.36 21.60
C PRO A 549 7.88 -13.59 20.40
N LYS A 550 7.72 -12.25 20.41
CA LYS A 550 8.53 -11.36 19.57
C LYS A 550 9.87 -11.11 20.28
N LYS A 551 10.98 -11.47 19.62
CA LYS A 551 12.33 -11.09 20.07
C LYS A 551 12.46 -9.57 20.12
N ALA A 552 13.06 -9.06 21.20
CA ALA A 552 13.51 -7.68 21.29
C ALA A 552 14.66 -7.43 20.30
N ALA A 553 14.79 -6.20 19.83
CA ALA A 553 15.92 -5.79 19.01
C ALA A 553 17.18 -5.69 19.88
N ALA A 554 18.19 -6.52 19.57
CA ALA A 554 19.55 -6.32 20.04
C ALA A 554 20.33 -5.60 18.93
N THR A 555 20.83 -4.40 19.23
CA THR A 555 21.92 -3.79 18.48
C THR A 555 23.21 -4.49 18.89
N ASP A 556 23.86 -5.19 17.96
CA ASP A 556 25.15 -5.80 18.20
C ASP A 556 26.27 -4.88 17.69
N SER A 557 27.26 -4.66 18.54
CA SER A 557 28.46 -3.87 18.25
C SER A 557 29.64 -4.82 18.20
N GLY A 558 30.23 -4.97 17.01
CA GLY A 558 31.28 -5.95 16.80
C GLY A 558 32.59 -5.66 17.54
N ASP A 559 33.10 -6.74 18.13
CA ASP A 559 34.52 -7.09 18.27
C ASP A 559 35.33 -6.50 19.45
N ALA A 560 35.53 -7.36 20.47
CA ALA A 560 36.67 -7.32 21.40
C ALA A 560 36.92 -8.73 21.96
N SER A 561 38.19 -9.16 21.97
CA SER A 561 38.64 -10.46 22.50
C SER A 561 38.73 -10.48 24.04
N PRO A 562 38.77 -11.66 24.69
CA PRO A 562 38.57 -11.76 26.14
C PRO A 562 39.87 -11.67 26.95
N GLU A 563 40.15 -10.51 27.55
CA GLU A 563 41.11 -10.37 28.65
C GLU A 563 40.86 -9.02 29.38
N ASP A 564 40.41 -9.10 30.64
CA ASP A 564 40.50 -8.14 31.77
C ASP A 564 39.24 -8.16 32.65
N GLU A 565 39.30 -8.93 33.73
CA GLU A 565 38.44 -8.69 34.90
C GLU A 565 38.96 -7.49 35.71
N ASN A 566 38.02 -6.77 36.36
CA ASN A 566 38.23 -5.93 37.55
C ASN A 566 38.62 -4.44 37.36
N LEU A 567 37.63 -3.57 37.07
CA LEU A 567 37.68 -2.12 37.29
C LEU A 567 36.36 -1.60 37.91
N PRO A 568 36.38 -0.56 38.78
CA PRO A 568 35.22 -0.12 39.53
C PRO A 568 34.26 0.79 38.73
N ALA A 569 32.99 0.82 39.14
CA ALA A 569 31.93 1.60 38.50
C ALA A 569 32.21 3.11 38.51
N ARG A 570 32.25 3.73 37.31
CA ARG A 570 32.38 5.18 37.13
C ARG A 570 31.01 5.86 37.20
N SER A 571 30.99 7.14 37.62
CA SER A 571 29.74 7.90 37.71
C SER A 571 29.28 8.38 36.34
N SER A 572 27.98 8.69 36.22
CA SER A 572 27.39 9.23 34.98
C SER A 572 28.05 10.55 34.52
N ILE A 573 28.64 11.31 35.46
CA ILE A 573 29.29 12.59 35.20
C ILE A 573 30.64 12.36 34.49
N ASP A 574 31.41 11.34 34.91
CA ASP A 574 32.71 11.01 34.31
C ASP A 574 32.57 10.64 32.81
N ILE A 575 31.49 9.95 32.46
CA ILE A 575 31.19 9.55 31.09
C ILE A 575 30.91 10.78 30.22
N ILE A 576 30.10 11.73 30.71
CA ILE A 576 29.74 12.94 29.97
C ILE A 576 30.96 13.86 29.78
N THR A 577 31.76 14.04 30.83
CA THR A 577 32.97 14.87 30.82
C THR A 577 34.01 14.34 29.82
N SER A 578 34.20 13.02 29.78
CA SER A 578 35.21 12.37 28.92
C SER A 578 34.79 12.16 27.46
N SER A 579 33.51 11.94 27.17
CA SER A 579 33.04 11.66 25.81
C SER A 579 32.57 12.89 25.02
N LEU A 580 32.15 13.97 25.71
CA LEU A 580 31.57 15.16 25.07
C LEU A 580 32.34 16.46 25.36
N GLY A 581 33.46 16.40 26.09
CA GLY A 581 34.39 17.53 26.29
C GLY A 581 33.83 18.67 27.15
N GLY A 582 32.77 18.42 27.93
CA GLY A 582 32.20 19.41 28.85
C GLY A 582 33.09 19.67 30.06
N GLN A 583 33.03 20.88 30.62
CA GLN A 583 33.60 21.22 31.93
C GLN A 583 32.48 21.38 32.98
N VAL A 584 32.69 20.83 34.16
CA VAL A 584 31.80 21.04 35.32
C VAL A 584 32.13 22.41 35.94
N ILE A 585 31.17 23.34 35.95
CA ILE A 585 31.39 24.74 36.36
C ILE A 585 31.03 24.97 37.84
N SER A 586 30.06 24.24 38.38
CA SER A 586 29.83 24.07 39.83
C SER A 586 28.83 22.96 40.11
N GLU A 587 28.94 22.31 41.28
CA GLU A 587 27.91 21.42 41.81
C GLU A 587 27.02 22.22 42.79
N SER A 588 25.72 22.33 42.49
CA SER A 588 24.75 22.93 43.41
C SER A 588 23.96 21.84 44.14
N SER A 589 24.40 21.47 45.33
CA SER A 589 23.64 20.59 46.22
C SER A 589 22.32 21.26 46.61
N ARG A 590 21.20 20.75 46.09
CA ARG A 590 19.85 21.04 46.59
C ARG A 590 19.29 19.81 47.27
N GLU A 591 19.43 19.77 48.59
CA GLU A 591 18.58 18.96 49.45
C GLU A 591 17.21 19.65 49.56
N ALA A 592 16.18 19.06 48.96
CA ALA A 592 14.75 19.18 49.29
C ALA A 592 13.93 18.26 48.37
#